data_AF-A0A2V0NSR7-F1
#
_entry.id   AF-A0A2V0NSR7-F1
#
_cell.length_a   1.000
_cell.length_b   1.000
_cell.length_c   1.000
_cell.angle_alpha   90.00
_cell.angle_beta   90.00
_cell.angle_gamma   90.00
#
_symmetry.space_group_name_H-M   'P 1'
#
loop_
_entity.id
_entity.type
_entity.pdbx_description
1 polymer ?
#
loop_
_entity_poly.entity_id
_entity_poly.type
_entity_poly.pdbx_seq_one_letter_code
_entity_poly.pdbx_strand_id
1 'polypeptide(L)'
;MAAARALATLLALAAAGSALADEPRLKPVRIVSRVRQEAPDPGAGVEALGQSAAPLSFDYEPLDWWSDWFNPIKPEAGKKQKTTIHVSNHGDTAVPKGTILSIWANRTTPAKCGETGDVDYKLPELLPFQTKAIKASWQMPDTPGEAQVRVFLDSACTVFSGSADYVQQSFTTTVVEAGSKYVYLQLAILNPGSLWRLLVVN
;
A
#
# COMPACT_ATOMS: atom_id res chain seq x y z
N MET A 1 16.41 9.87 -51.19
CA MET A 1 17.44 8.96 -50.64
C MET A 1 18.11 9.63 -49.45
N ALA A 2 17.52 9.52 -48.25
CA ALA A 2 18.06 10.11 -47.02
C ALA A 2 17.70 9.29 -45.76
N ALA A 3 17.37 8.00 -45.93
CA ALA A 3 16.95 7.12 -44.84
C ALA A 3 17.90 5.93 -44.59
N ALA A 4 19.05 5.88 -45.30
CA ALA A 4 19.98 4.76 -45.21
C ALA A 4 21.29 5.08 -44.47
N ARG A 5 21.49 6.31 -43.97
CA ARG A 5 22.74 6.72 -43.29
C ARG A 5 22.61 6.96 -41.78
N ALA A 6 21.42 6.84 -41.20
CA ALA A 6 21.23 7.01 -39.75
C ALA A 6 21.31 5.70 -38.94
N LEU A 7 21.33 4.53 -39.59
CA LEU A 7 21.40 3.24 -38.88
C LEU A 7 22.83 2.76 -38.58
N ALA A 8 23.86 3.34 -39.21
CA ALA A 8 25.23 2.88 -39.05
C ALA A 8 25.94 3.44 -37.79
N THR A 9 25.44 4.52 -37.19
CA THR A 9 26.03 5.13 -35.99
C THR A 9 25.49 4.60 -34.67
N LEU A 10 24.32 3.94 -34.66
CA LEU A 10 23.76 3.29 -33.46
C LEU A 10 24.31 1.89 -33.21
N LEU A 11 24.92 1.25 -34.21
CA LEU A 11 25.54 -0.09 -34.08
C LEU A 11 27.00 -0.05 -33.59
N ALA A 12 27.63 1.12 -33.54
CA ALA A 12 29.02 1.26 -33.09
C ALA A 12 29.17 1.54 -31.58
N LEU A 13 28.09 1.88 -30.86
CA LEU A 13 28.12 2.04 -29.40
C LEU A 13 27.70 0.79 -28.61
N ALA A 14 27.21 -0.25 -29.28
CA ALA A 14 26.85 -1.52 -28.63
C ALA A 14 28.02 -2.52 -28.53
N ALA A 15 29.19 -2.21 -29.10
CA ALA A 15 30.34 -3.12 -29.20
C ALA A 15 31.50 -2.80 -28.25
N ALA A 16 31.32 -1.89 -27.27
CA ALA A 16 32.36 -1.50 -26.30
C ALA A 16 32.07 -1.93 -24.85
N GLY A 17 31.04 -2.76 -24.61
CA GLY A 17 30.66 -3.19 -23.25
C GLY A 17 30.99 -4.65 -22.90
N SER A 18 31.52 -5.44 -23.84
CA SER A 18 31.63 -6.90 -23.73
C SER A 18 33.06 -7.38 -23.46
N ALA A 19 33.82 -6.69 -22.62
CA ALA A 19 35.19 -7.07 -22.30
C ALA A 19 35.57 -6.79 -20.83
N LEU A 20 34.68 -7.10 -19.88
CA LEU A 20 35.01 -7.22 -18.45
C LEU A 20 34.09 -8.28 -17.80
N ALA A 21 34.11 -9.49 -18.34
CA ALA A 21 33.48 -10.64 -17.73
C ALA A 21 34.47 -11.81 -17.71
N ASP A 22 35.61 -11.62 -17.05
CA ASP A 22 36.48 -12.74 -16.68
C ASP A 22 37.25 -12.40 -15.40
N GLU A 23 36.62 -12.65 -14.25
CA GLU A 23 37.27 -13.11 -13.01
C GLU A 23 36.19 -13.66 -12.06
N PRO A 24 36.20 -14.97 -11.71
CA PRO A 24 35.42 -15.48 -10.59
C PRO A 24 36.28 -15.44 -9.33
N ARG A 25 36.19 -14.38 -8.53
CA ARG A 25 36.82 -14.34 -7.20
C ARG A 25 35.83 -14.08 -6.07
N LEU A 26 34.77 -14.88 -5.99
CA LEU A 26 34.10 -15.11 -4.71
C LEU A 26 33.84 -16.61 -4.56
N LYS A 27 34.65 -17.26 -3.71
CA LYS A 27 34.35 -18.61 -3.24
C LYS A 27 33.14 -18.50 -2.30
N PRO A 28 32.05 -19.23 -2.53
CA PRO A 28 30.93 -19.24 -1.59
C PRO A 28 31.39 -19.87 -0.28
N VAL A 29 31.42 -19.08 0.79
CA VAL A 29 31.62 -19.61 2.14
C VAL A 29 30.28 -20.21 2.57
N ARG A 30 30.26 -21.54 2.73
CA ARG A 30 29.13 -22.26 3.32
C ARG A 30 29.08 -21.93 4.81
N ILE A 31 28.23 -20.97 5.20
CA ILE A 31 27.95 -20.73 6.61
C ILE A 31 27.07 -21.88 7.10
N VAL A 32 27.68 -22.83 7.81
CA VAL A 32 26.97 -23.88 8.52
C VAL A 32 26.64 -23.31 9.90
N SER A 33 25.42 -22.82 10.09
CA SER A 33 24.95 -22.41 11.41
C SER A 33 24.80 -23.66 12.28
N ARG A 34 25.75 -23.92 13.19
CA ARG A 34 25.60 -24.89 14.27
C ARG A 34 24.90 -24.22 15.45
N VAL A 35 23.67 -23.78 15.25
CA VAL A 35 22.78 -23.50 16.38
C VAL A 35 21.89 -24.71 16.53
N ARG A 36 22.14 -25.48 17.60
CA ARG A 36 21.26 -26.56 18.03
C ARG A 36 19.97 -25.90 18.49
N GLN A 37 18.86 -26.11 17.77
CA GLN A 37 17.54 -25.81 18.30
C GLN A 37 17.33 -26.73 19.51
N GLU A 38 17.37 -26.14 20.70
CA GLU A 38 16.89 -26.80 21.90
C GLU A 38 15.37 -26.90 21.79
N ALA A 39 14.83 -28.10 21.98
CA ALA A 39 13.40 -28.31 21.99
C ALA A 39 12.79 -27.56 23.19
N PRO A 40 11.67 -26.84 23.03
CA PRO A 40 11.02 -26.20 24.17
C PRO A 40 10.56 -27.27 25.18
N ASP A 41 10.75 -26.97 26.46
CA ASP A 41 10.30 -27.84 27.56
C ASP A 41 8.79 -28.13 27.46
N PRO A 42 8.35 -29.38 27.70
CA PRO A 42 6.94 -29.74 27.68
C PRO A 42 6.23 -29.13 28.90
N GLY A 43 5.64 -27.95 28.71
CA GLY A 43 4.86 -27.26 29.73
C GLY A 43 4.58 -25.78 29.45
N ALA A 44 5.35 -25.14 28.58
CA ALA A 44 5.25 -23.69 28.32
C ALA A 44 3.99 -23.24 27.53
N GLY A 45 3.14 -24.17 27.09
CA GLY A 45 2.04 -23.87 26.15
C GLY A 45 0.69 -23.52 26.77
N VAL A 46 0.51 -23.64 28.08
CA VAL A 46 -0.84 -23.56 28.69
C VAL A 46 -1.08 -22.24 29.45
N GLU A 47 -0.03 -21.53 29.89
CA GLU A 47 -0.17 -20.25 30.60
C GLU A 47 -0.30 -19.03 29.67
N ALA A 48 0.00 -19.17 28.37
CA ALA A 48 -0.04 -18.06 27.41
C ALA A 48 -1.42 -17.78 26.78
N LEU A 49 -2.44 -18.59 27.09
CA LEU A 49 -3.79 -18.46 26.49
C LEU A 49 -4.76 -17.61 27.33
N GLY A 50 -4.27 -16.92 28.36
CA GLY A 50 -5.10 -16.29 29.38
C GLY A 50 -4.79 -14.83 29.68
N GLN A 51 -4.46 -14.00 28.69
CA GLN A 51 -4.40 -12.55 28.89
C GLN A 51 -5.13 -11.79 27.77
N SER A 52 -6.12 -11.02 28.22
CA SER A 52 -7.03 -10.18 27.44
C SER A 52 -6.33 -9.35 26.36
N ALA A 53 -7.03 -9.18 25.25
CA ALA A 53 -6.70 -8.33 24.11
C ALA A 53 -6.63 -6.84 24.49
N ALA A 54 -5.54 -6.44 25.14
CA ALA A 54 -5.09 -5.05 25.08
C ALA A 54 -4.48 -4.81 23.68
N PRO A 55 -4.68 -3.64 23.06
CA PRO A 55 -3.97 -3.30 21.84
C PRO A 55 -2.46 -3.43 22.10
N LEU A 56 -1.76 -4.09 21.19
CA LEU A 56 -0.32 -4.24 21.28
C LEU A 56 0.30 -2.84 21.26
N SER A 57 0.97 -2.46 22.34
CA SER A 57 1.70 -1.20 22.42
C SER A 57 2.98 -1.35 21.61
N PHE A 58 2.92 -1.05 20.32
CA PHE A 58 4.12 -0.77 19.55
C PHE A 58 4.53 0.68 19.81
N ASP A 59 5.79 0.93 20.16
CA ASP A 59 6.34 2.29 20.22
C ASP A 59 6.49 2.92 18.81
N TYR A 60 6.16 2.16 17.75
CA TYR A 60 6.24 2.54 16.34
C TYR A 60 5.06 1.93 15.56
N GLU A 61 4.60 2.58 14.50
CA GLU A 61 3.49 2.11 13.65
C GLU A 61 3.86 0.79 12.93
N PRO A 62 3.25 -0.37 13.29
CA PRO A 62 3.63 -1.66 12.70
C PRO A 62 2.95 -1.91 11.35
N LEU A 63 1.95 -1.11 10.99
CA LEU A 63 1.12 -1.29 9.82
C LEU A 63 1.45 -0.20 8.80
N ASP A 64 1.80 -0.62 7.59
CA ASP A 64 1.93 0.27 6.44
C ASP A 64 0.97 -0.17 5.36
N TRP A 65 0.54 0.78 4.52
CA TRP A 65 -0.28 0.46 3.38
C TRP A 65 -0.06 1.42 2.21
N TRP A 66 -0.25 0.88 1.02
CA TRP A 66 -0.28 1.64 -0.21
C TRP A 66 -1.40 1.13 -1.10
N SER A 67 -1.67 1.85 -2.19
CA SER A 67 -2.68 1.43 -3.15
C SER A 67 -2.20 1.56 -4.58
N ASP A 68 -2.80 0.74 -5.45
CA ASP A 68 -2.81 1.00 -6.87
C ASP A 68 -3.60 2.29 -7.17
N TRP A 69 -3.56 2.73 -8.43
CA TRP A 69 -4.38 3.84 -8.89
C TRP A 69 -5.88 3.59 -8.68
N PHE A 70 -6.56 4.60 -8.17
CA PHE A 70 -8.02 4.57 -8.06
C PHE A 70 -8.63 4.63 -9.45
N ASN A 71 -9.53 3.70 -9.72
CA ASN A 71 -10.15 3.54 -11.03
C ASN A 71 -11.67 3.52 -10.88
N PRO A 72 -12.42 4.34 -11.62
CA PRO A 72 -11.93 5.48 -12.42
C PRO A 72 -11.26 6.56 -11.56
N ILE A 73 -10.35 7.34 -12.17
CA ILE A 73 -9.65 8.43 -11.48
C ILE A 73 -10.62 9.55 -11.09
N LYS A 74 -11.52 9.90 -12.01
CA LYS A 74 -12.68 10.79 -11.76
C LYS A 74 -13.96 9.96 -11.83
N PRO A 75 -14.47 9.45 -10.70
CA PRO A 75 -15.66 8.62 -10.71
C PRO A 75 -16.91 9.42 -11.06
N GLU A 76 -17.83 8.79 -11.76
CA GLU A 76 -19.16 9.36 -11.98
C GLU A 76 -19.98 9.30 -10.69
N ALA A 77 -20.90 10.25 -10.55
CA ALA A 77 -21.79 10.33 -9.40
C ALA A 77 -22.58 9.04 -9.19
N GLY A 78 -22.58 8.54 -7.95
CA GLY A 78 -23.25 7.29 -7.56
C GLY A 78 -22.61 6.01 -8.12
N LYS A 79 -21.50 6.12 -8.86
CA LYS A 79 -20.78 4.94 -9.40
C LYS A 79 -19.68 4.49 -8.45
N LYS A 80 -19.20 3.28 -8.68
CA LYS A 80 -18.14 2.69 -7.88
C LYS A 80 -16.77 3.19 -8.31
N GLN A 81 -15.94 3.51 -7.32
CA GLN A 81 -14.49 3.59 -7.47
C GLN A 81 -13.87 2.31 -6.89
N LYS A 82 -12.73 1.89 -7.43
CA LYS A 82 -12.03 0.66 -7.01
C LYS A 82 -10.53 0.86 -7.03
N THR A 83 -9.83 0.10 -6.18
CA THR A 83 -8.37 -0.01 -6.19
C THR A 83 -7.94 -1.33 -5.53
N THR A 84 -6.67 -1.70 -5.68
CA THR A 84 -6.04 -2.70 -4.82
C THR A 84 -5.31 -1.98 -3.70
N ILE A 85 -5.62 -2.32 -2.45
CA ILE A 85 -4.91 -1.82 -1.27
C ILE A 85 -3.98 -2.92 -0.79
N HIS A 86 -2.71 -2.60 -0.67
CA HIS A 86 -1.68 -3.49 -0.16
C HIS A 86 -1.39 -3.11 1.28
N VAL A 87 -1.57 -4.06 2.20
CA VAL A 87 -1.31 -3.87 3.62
C VAL A 87 -0.13 -4.73 4.01
N SER A 88 0.85 -4.11 4.67
CA SER A 88 2.06 -4.76 5.15
C SER A 88 2.17 -4.66 6.66
N ASN A 89 2.54 -5.78 7.28
CA ASN A 89 2.93 -5.82 8.67
C ASN A 89 4.45 -5.68 8.77
N HIS A 90 4.94 -4.55 9.24
CA HIS A 90 6.36 -4.31 9.53
C HIS A 90 6.74 -4.62 10.98
N GLY A 91 5.77 -5.02 11.81
CA GLY A 91 5.99 -5.47 13.17
C GLY A 91 6.55 -6.89 13.25
N ASP A 92 7.02 -7.25 14.45
CA ASP A 92 7.51 -8.58 14.82
C ASP A 92 6.41 -9.53 15.32
N THR A 93 5.19 -9.00 15.48
CA THR A 93 4.02 -9.72 15.97
C THR A 93 2.97 -9.83 14.87
N ALA A 94 2.19 -10.91 14.86
CA ALA A 94 1.12 -11.10 13.88
C ALA A 94 -0.01 -10.08 14.08
N VAL A 95 -0.51 -9.53 12.98
CA VAL A 95 -1.73 -8.72 12.96
C VAL A 95 -2.93 -9.66 12.98
N PRO A 96 -3.83 -9.53 13.97
CA PRO A 96 -4.97 -10.43 14.11
C PRO A 96 -5.87 -10.46 12.87
N LYS A 97 -6.40 -11.65 12.57
CA LYS A 97 -7.48 -11.78 11.59
C LYS A 97 -8.67 -10.92 12.01
N GLY A 98 -9.24 -10.17 11.07
CA GLY A 98 -10.41 -9.34 11.31
C GLY A 98 -10.11 -7.88 11.65
N THR A 99 -8.84 -7.47 11.70
CA THR A 99 -8.46 -6.04 11.63
C THR A 99 -9.19 -5.37 10.48
N ILE A 100 -9.70 -4.16 10.72
CA ILE A 100 -10.65 -3.50 9.82
C ILE A 100 -9.92 -2.43 9.00
N LEU A 101 -10.16 -2.43 7.70
CA LEU A 101 -9.86 -1.33 6.79
C LEU A 101 -11.18 -0.67 6.38
N SER A 102 -11.38 0.56 6.81
CA SER A 102 -12.58 1.35 6.52
C SER A 102 -12.31 2.38 5.44
N ILE A 103 -13.27 2.55 4.53
CA ILE A 103 -13.20 3.54 3.46
C ILE A 103 -14.45 4.41 3.49
N TRP A 104 -14.26 5.73 3.46
CA TRP A 104 -15.32 6.71 3.24
C TRP A 104 -15.12 7.39 1.90
N ALA A 105 -16.19 7.56 1.15
CA ALA A 105 -16.16 8.15 -0.17
C ALA A 105 -16.06 9.69 -0.14
N ASN A 106 -16.50 10.32 0.95
CA ASN A 106 -16.44 11.78 1.11
C ASN A 106 -16.36 12.21 2.59
N ARG A 107 -15.21 11.97 3.23
CA ARG A 107 -14.96 12.34 4.64
C ARG A 107 -13.85 13.37 4.72
N THR A 108 -14.22 14.61 5.05
CA THR A 108 -13.29 15.76 5.13
C THR A 108 -12.53 15.88 6.43
N THR A 109 -12.97 15.20 7.49
CA THR A 109 -12.30 15.17 8.80
C THR A 109 -11.70 13.79 9.08
N PRO A 110 -10.63 13.68 9.88
CA PRO A 110 -10.13 12.39 10.34
C PRO A 110 -11.23 11.56 10.99
N ALA A 111 -11.25 10.26 10.71
CA ALA A 111 -12.15 9.31 11.37
C ALA A 111 -11.58 8.92 12.74
N LYS A 112 -12.45 8.68 13.71
CA LYS A 112 -12.07 8.17 15.03
C LYS A 112 -12.08 6.64 15.05
N CYS A 113 -11.35 6.06 16.00
CA CYS A 113 -11.38 4.62 16.26
C CYS A 113 -12.82 4.13 16.47
N GLY A 114 -13.20 3.06 15.77
CA GLY A 114 -14.50 2.41 15.87
C GLY A 114 -15.60 3.02 15.00
N GLU A 115 -15.33 4.11 14.27
CA GLU A 115 -16.28 4.62 13.27
C GLU A 115 -16.40 3.66 12.09
N THR A 116 -17.64 3.41 11.65
CA THR A 116 -17.94 2.56 10.48
C THR A 116 -17.70 3.33 9.18
N GLY A 117 -16.98 2.71 8.25
CA GLY A 117 -16.80 3.20 6.89
C GLY A 117 -18.10 3.19 6.08
N ASP A 118 -18.08 3.84 4.92
CA ASP A 118 -19.08 3.55 3.88
C ASP A 118 -18.93 2.10 3.38
N VAL A 119 -17.70 1.58 3.43
CA VAL A 119 -17.39 0.16 3.30
C VAL A 119 -16.27 -0.23 4.26
N ASP A 120 -16.38 -1.43 4.82
CA ASP A 120 -15.38 -2.03 5.70
C ASP A 120 -14.88 -3.36 5.13
N TYR A 121 -13.57 -3.56 5.17
CA TYR A 121 -12.91 -4.81 4.79
C TYR A 121 -12.24 -5.44 6.00
N LYS A 122 -12.48 -6.73 6.21
CA LYS A 122 -11.78 -7.52 7.22
C LYS A 122 -10.53 -8.12 6.62
N LEU A 123 -9.39 -7.84 7.25
CA LEU A 123 -8.10 -8.38 6.85
C LEU A 123 -8.02 -9.87 7.23
N PRO A 124 -7.34 -10.69 6.42
CA PRO A 124 -6.81 -11.95 6.91
C PRO A 124 -5.76 -11.67 7.99
N GLU A 125 -5.36 -12.70 8.73
CA GLU A 125 -4.17 -12.60 9.58
C GLU A 125 -2.94 -12.21 8.73
N LEU A 126 -2.13 -11.29 9.22
CA LEU A 126 -0.85 -10.92 8.62
C LEU A 126 0.30 -11.31 9.55
N LEU A 127 1.09 -12.28 9.13
CA LEU A 127 2.31 -12.63 9.86
C LEU A 127 3.34 -11.49 9.77
N PRO A 128 4.37 -11.46 10.65
CA PRO A 128 5.46 -10.50 10.56
C PRO A 128 6.06 -10.42 9.15
N PHE A 129 6.28 -9.21 8.66
CA PHE A 129 6.83 -8.88 7.34
C PHE A 129 6.01 -9.41 6.15
N GLN A 130 4.74 -9.73 6.37
CA GLN A 130 3.84 -10.15 5.31
C GLN A 130 3.06 -8.98 4.73
N THR A 131 2.92 -8.99 3.40
CA THR A 131 2.00 -8.12 2.66
C THR A 131 0.81 -8.91 2.13
N LYS A 132 -0.40 -8.34 2.21
CA LYS A 132 -1.60 -8.86 1.54
C LYS A 132 -2.28 -7.76 0.74
N ALA A 133 -2.93 -8.18 -0.34
CA ALA A 133 -3.70 -7.30 -1.22
C ALA A 133 -5.21 -7.46 -0.96
N ILE A 134 -5.91 -6.33 -0.88
CA ILE A 134 -7.36 -6.23 -0.72
C ILE A 134 -7.90 -5.52 -1.95
N LYS A 135 -8.81 -6.17 -2.68
CA LYS A 135 -9.52 -5.54 -3.78
C LYS A 135 -10.68 -4.74 -3.22
N ALA A 136 -10.48 -3.43 -3.09
CA ALA A 136 -11.45 -2.51 -2.54
C ALA A 136 -12.34 -1.89 -3.63
N SER A 137 -13.60 -1.67 -3.30
CA SER A 137 -14.57 -0.97 -4.13
C SER A 137 -15.66 -0.35 -3.28
N TRP A 138 -15.85 0.97 -3.42
CA TRP A 138 -16.82 1.77 -2.69
C TRP A 138 -17.66 2.60 -3.65
N GLN A 139 -18.85 3.01 -3.21
CA GLN A 139 -19.73 3.90 -3.98
C GLN A 139 -19.33 5.35 -3.73
N MET A 140 -19.21 6.14 -4.79
CA MET A 140 -18.93 7.57 -4.70
C MET A 140 -20.23 8.37 -4.50
N PRO A 141 -20.16 9.59 -3.95
CA PRO A 141 -21.34 10.43 -3.75
C PRO A 141 -22.20 10.57 -5.02
N ASP A 142 -23.52 10.65 -4.84
CA ASP A 142 -24.46 10.88 -5.95
C ASP A 142 -24.43 12.33 -6.46
N THR A 143 -23.75 13.23 -5.75
CA THR A 143 -23.58 14.63 -6.12
C THR A 143 -22.21 14.85 -6.78
N PRO A 144 -22.16 15.37 -8.02
CA PRO A 144 -20.91 15.82 -8.64
C PRO A 144 -20.22 16.91 -7.80
N GLY A 145 -18.89 16.95 -7.85
CA GLY A 145 -18.09 17.91 -7.09
C GLY A 145 -16.82 17.30 -6.51
N GLU A 146 -16.10 18.09 -5.72
CA GLU A 146 -14.94 17.58 -4.98
C GLU A 146 -15.38 16.59 -3.90
N ALA A 147 -14.66 15.48 -3.79
CA ALA A 147 -14.85 14.49 -2.74
C ALA A 147 -13.50 14.12 -2.11
N GLN A 148 -13.50 13.93 -0.79
CA GLN A 148 -12.33 13.46 -0.06
C GLN A 148 -12.52 11.99 0.31
N VAL A 149 -11.92 11.10 -0.47
CA VAL A 149 -11.87 9.67 -0.15
C VAL A 149 -10.91 9.48 1.02
N ARG A 150 -11.35 8.81 2.06
CA ARG A 150 -10.54 8.51 3.24
C ARG A 150 -10.44 7.02 3.44
N VAL A 151 -9.21 6.54 3.63
CA VAL A 151 -8.90 5.15 3.91
C VAL A 151 -8.25 5.09 5.29
N PHE A 152 -8.76 4.24 6.17
CA PHE A 152 -8.29 4.08 7.53
C PHE A 152 -8.06 2.59 7.81
N LEU A 153 -6.80 2.19 7.96
CA LEU A 153 -6.40 0.84 8.33
C LEU A 153 -6.32 0.71 9.84
N ASP A 154 -6.73 -0.45 10.37
CA ASP A 154 -6.98 -0.66 11.79
C ASP A 154 -7.94 0.39 12.35
N SER A 155 -9.07 0.57 11.66
CA SER A 155 -10.05 1.60 12.02
C SER A 155 -10.70 1.39 13.39
N ALA A 156 -10.56 0.21 13.98
CA ALA A 156 -10.96 -0.08 15.37
C ALA A 156 -9.85 0.21 16.40
N CYS A 157 -8.64 0.58 15.97
CA CYS A 157 -7.45 0.83 16.80
C CYS A 157 -7.14 -0.34 17.75
N THR A 158 -7.23 -1.55 17.20
CA THR A 158 -7.04 -2.80 17.94
C THR A 158 -5.62 -3.33 17.83
N VAL A 159 -4.91 -2.97 16.76
CA VAL A 159 -3.52 -3.37 16.54
C VAL A 159 -2.59 -2.32 17.12
N PHE A 160 -2.87 -1.05 16.85
CA PHE A 160 -2.07 0.09 17.31
C PHE A 160 -3.01 1.18 17.84
N SER A 161 -2.76 1.65 19.05
CA SER A 161 -3.62 2.67 19.69
C SER A 161 -3.53 4.03 18.97
N GLY A 162 -2.41 4.31 18.31
CA GLY A 162 -2.22 5.51 17.48
C GLY A 162 -2.76 5.40 16.06
N SER A 163 -3.50 4.33 15.70
CA SER A 163 -3.93 4.11 14.31
C SER A 163 -4.72 5.29 13.74
N ALA A 164 -5.53 5.97 14.56
CA ALA A 164 -6.28 7.14 14.12
C ALA A 164 -5.40 8.33 13.69
N ASP A 165 -4.18 8.46 14.21
CA ASP A 165 -3.31 9.59 13.89
C ASP A 165 -2.34 9.27 12.76
N TYR A 166 -1.94 8.00 12.63
CA TYR A 166 -0.85 7.59 11.75
C TYR A 166 -1.29 6.70 10.58
N VAL A 167 -2.30 5.85 10.76
CA VAL A 167 -2.65 4.80 9.79
C VAL A 167 -3.92 5.16 8.98
N GLN A 168 -4.15 6.46 8.74
CA GLN A 168 -5.22 6.93 7.85
C GLN A 168 -4.73 7.98 6.86
N GLN A 169 -5.24 7.93 5.63
CA GLN A 169 -4.90 8.87 4.58
C GLN A 169 -6.15 9.33 3.83
N SER A 170 -6.13 10.57 3.35
CA SER A 170 -7.15 11.10 2.46
C SER A 170 -6.60 11.43 1.07
N PHE A 171 -7.47 11.26 0.07
CA PHE A 171 -7.22 11.56 -1.33
C PHE A 171 -8.35 12.41 -1.86
N THR A 172 -8.01 13.53 -2.48
CA THR A 172 -8.98 14.37 -3.15
C THR A 172 -9.24 13.84 -4.56
N THR A 173 -10.50 13.72 -4.93
CA THR A 173 -10.94 13.44 -6.30
C THR A 173 -12.11 14.35 -6.69
N THR A 174 -12.44 14.37 -7.97
CA THR A 174 -13.63 15.05 -8.48
C THR A 174 -14.61 14.01 -8.99
N VAL A 175 -15.78 13.98 -8.36
CA VAL A 175 -16.95 13.23 -8.84
C VAL A 175 -17.55 13.99 -10.01
N VAL A 176 -17.66 13.34 -11.16
CA VAL A 176 -18.19 13.95 -12.39
C VAL A 176 -19.66 13.57 -12.60
N GLU A 177 -20.37 14.34 -13.42
CA GLU A 177 -21.73 14.00 -13.83
C GLU A 177 -21.78 12.63 -14.53
N ALA A 178 -22.89 11.91 -14.37
CA ALA A 178 -23.09 10.61 -15.01
C ALA A 178 -23.01 10.73 -16.54
N GLY A 179 -22.31 9.79 -17.18
CA GLY A 179 -22.10 9.81 -18.64
C GLY A 179 -21.05 10.81 -19.13
N SER A 180 -20.33 11.49 -18.24
CA SER A 180 -19.22 12.38 -18.59
C SER A 180 -18.13 11.63 -19.37
N LYS A 181 -17.78 12.13 -20.56
CA LYS A 181 -16.61 11.67 -21.31
C LYS A 181 -15.42 12.56 -20.98
N TYR A 182 -14.34 11.97 -20.48
CA TYR A 182 -13.12 12.71 -20.20
C TYR A 182 -11.87 11.91 -20.56
N VAL A 183 -10.78 12.63 -20.79
CA VAL A 183 -9.42 12.08 -20.83
C VAL A 183 -8.69 12.67 -19.64
N TYR A 184 -8.06 11.82 -18.84
CA TYR A 184 -7.23 12.26 -17.73
C TYR A 184 -5.77 12.01 -18.09
N LEU A 185 -4.99 13.07 -18.19
CA LEU A 185 -3.55 12.99 -18.37
C LEU A 185 -2.87 13.18 -17.01
N GLN A 186 -2.17 12.15 -16.54
CA GLN A 186 -1.34 12.25 -15.35
C GLN A 186 0.12 12.28 -15.74
N LEU A 187 0.79 13.36 -15.41
CA LEU A 187 2.24 13.45 -15.58
C LEU A 187 2.91 12.83 -14.35
N ALA A 188 3.68 11.77 -14.56
CA ALA A 188 4.59 11.26 -13.54
C ALA A 188 5.74 12.25 -13.39
N ILE A 189 5.66 13.13 -12.39
CA ILE A 189 6.77 14.01 -12.04
C ILE A 189 7.75 13.17 -11.21
N LEU A 190 8.81 12.67 -11.85
CA LEU A 190 9.97 12.12 -11.16
C LEU A 190 10.72 13.29 -10.52
N ASN A 191 10.33 13.66 -9.31
CA ASN A 191 10.99 14.71 -8.56
C ASN A 191 12.04 14.09 -7.63
N PRO A 192 13.34 14.26 -7.87
CA PRO A 192 14.38 13.65 -7.04
C PRO A 192 14.52 14.28 -5.64
N GLY A 193 13.68 15.25 -5.27
CA GLY A 193 13.83 15.97 -4.00
C GLY A 193 12.55 16.45 -3.29
N SER A 194 11.33 16.21 -3.79
CA SER A 194 10.12 16.49 -3.01
C SER A 194 8.91 15.68 -3.45
N LEU A 195 8.33 14.97 -2.47
CA LEU A 195 7.12 14.17 -2.60
C LEU A 195 5.89 15.08 -2.69
N TRP A 196 5.31 15.10 -3.90
CA TRP A 196 3.94 15.48 -4.26
C TRP A 196 3.55 16.98 -4.29
N ARG A 197 3.57 17.58 -5.50
CA ARG A 197 2.65 18.66 -5.89
C ARG A 197 2.05 18.37 -7.26
N LEU A 198 0.71 18.33 -7.30
CA LEU A 198 -0.10 18.18 -8.52
C LEU A 198 -0.22 19.52 -9.25
N LEU A 199 -0.04 19.51 -10.57
CA LEU A 199 -0.37 20.62 -11.46
C LEU A 199 -1.45 20.11 -12.42
N VAL A 200 -2.64 20.70 -12.34
CA VAL A 200 -3.75 20.46 -13.27
C VAL A 200 -3.61 21.49 -14.39
N VAL A 201 -3.60 21.03 -15.65
CA VAL A 201 -3.78 21.90 -16.82
C VAL A 201 -5.21 21.69 -17.31
N ASN A 202 -6.00 22.77 -17.31
CA ASN A 202 -7.33 22.84 -17.93
C ASN A 202 -7.20 23.00 -19.44
#